data_AF-A0A9E3Q4W9-F1
#
_entry.id   AF-A0A9E3Q4W9-F1
#
_cell.length_a   1.000
_cell.length_b   1.000
_cell.length_c   1.000
_cell.angle_alpha   90.00
_cell.angle_beta   90.00
_cell.angle_gamma   90.00
#
_symmetry.space_group_name_H-M   'P 1'
#
loop_
_entity.id
_entity.type
_entity.pdbx_description
1 polymer ?
#
loop_
_entity_poly.entity_id
_entity_poly.type
_entity_poly.pdbx_seq_one_letter_code
_entity_poly.pdbx_strand_id
1 'polypeptide(L)' 'MKLEEIAAEAYKLPEEERASLASRLLHSLESPVYEVTDEEVAHRMREADEDPTVLITFDELVAGLKRGGSQIS' A
#
# COMPACT_ATOMS: atom_id res chain seq x y z
N MET A 1 -3.97 22.51 -2.40
CA MET A 1 -3.77 21.66 -3.60
C MET A 1 -4.84 20.60 -3.60
N LYS A 2 -5.41 20.31 -4.76
CA LYS A 2 -6.38 19.23 -4.94
C LYS A 2 -5.64 17.90 -5.13
N LEU A 3 -6.28 16.77 -4.80
CA LEU A 3 -5.66 15.45 -4.92
C LEU A 3 -5.29 15.13 -6.39
N GLU A 4 -6.12 15.59 -7.32
CA GLU A 4 -5.93 15.43 -8.76
C GLU A 4 -4.68 16.18 -9.24
N GLU A 5 -4.39 17.34 -8.66
CA GLU A 5 -3.19 18.13 -8.96
C GLU A 5 -1.93 17.41 -8.45
N ILE A 6 -1.98 16.84 -7.23
CA ILE A 6 -0.89 16.04 -6.66
C ILE A 6 -0.59 14.82 -7.54
N ALA A 7 -1.64 14.10 -7.96
CA ALA A 7 -1.50 12.95 -8.84
C ALA A 7 -0.88 13.34 -10.19
N ALA A 8 -1.35 14.44 -10.80
CA ALA A 8 -0.83 14.93 -12.07
C ALA A 8 0.67 15.30 -11.99
N GLU A 9 1.12 15.92 -10.89
CA GLU A 9 2.55 16.21 -10.70
C GLU A 9 3.37 14.94 -10.45
N ALA A 10 2.86 13.98 -9.67
CA ALA A 10 3.54 12.71 -9.43
C ALA A 10 3.75 11.90 -10.71
N TYR A 11 2.84 11.99 -11.69
CA TYR A 11 2.99 11.34 -12.99
C TYR A 11 4.13 11.91 -13.85
N LYS A 12 4.58 13.15 -13.58
CA LYS A 12 5.72 13.76 -14.28
C LYS A 12 7.07 13.24 -13.79
N LEU A 13 7.09 12.59 -12.62
CA LEU A 13 8.32 12.05 -12.04
C LEU A 13 8.79 10.80 -12.82
N PRO A 14 10.11 10.56 -12.88
CA PRO A 14 10.66 9.27 -13.27
C PRO A 14 10.05 8.13 -12.45
N GLU A 15 10.05 6.91 -13.00
CA GLU A 15 9.45 5.75 -12.34
C GLU A 15 10.04 5.48 -10.94
N GLU A 16 11.35 5.58 -10.80
CA GLU A 16 12.05 5.41 -9.53
C GLU A 16 11.60 6.43 -8.47
N GLU A 17 11.53 7.71 -8.84
CA GLU A 17 11.08 8.78 -7.95
C GLU A 17 9.60 8.63 -7.57
N ARG A 18 8.77 8.21 -8.54
CA ARG A 18 7.35 7.93 -8.30
C ARG A 18 7.17 6.74 -7.37
N ALA A 19 7.96 5.68 -7.49
CA ALA A 19 7.96 4.53 -6.59
C ALA A 19 8.39 4.93 -5.16
N SER A 20 9.44 5.76 -5.05
CA SER A 20 9.89 6.31 -3.77
C SER A 20 8.81 7.15 -3.09
N LEU A 21 8.12 8.00 -3.85
CA LEU A 21 6.98 8.78 -3.36
C LEU A 21 5.82 7.88 -2.90
N ALA A 22 5.46 6.86 -3.68
CA ALA A 22 4.41 5.92 -3.32
C ALA A 22 4.73 5.18 -2.02
N SER A 23 5.98 4.72 -1.84
CA SER A 23 6.43 4.10 -0.60
C SER A 23 6.25 5.03 0.60
N ARG A 24 6.70 6.30 0.51
CA ARG A 24 6.53 7.28 1.59
C ARG A 24 5.06 7.52 1.94
N LEU A 25 4.19 7.61 0.93
CA LEU A 25 2.75 7.78 1.15
C LEU A 25 2.13 6.58 1.86
N LEU A 26 2.50 5.36 1.46
CA LEU A 26 2.04 4.13 2.13
C LEU A 26 2.51 4.06 3.59
N HIS A 27 3.75 4.45 3.88
CA HIS A 27 4.27 4.53 5.25
C HIS A 27 3.66 5.67 6.09
N SER A 28 3.02 6.65 5.44
CA SER A 28 2.35 7.77 6.14
C SER A 28 0.92 7.45 6.55
N LEU A 29 0.36 6.33 6.07
CA LEU A 29 -0.91 5.81 6.55
C LEU A 29 -0.75 5.35 8.02
N GLU A 30 -1.85 5.36 8.79
CA GLU A 30 -1.81 4.98 10.20
C GLU A 30 -1.05 3.67 10.42
N SER A 31 -0.15 3.68 11.41
CA SER A 31 0.58 2.48 11.81
C SER A 31 -0.43 1.38 12.13
N PRO A 32 -0.21 0.14 11.66
CA PRO A 32 -1.10 -0.96 11.96
C PRO A 32 -1.34 -1.09 13.47
N VAL A 33 -2.58 -1.39 13.86
CA VAL A 33 -2.97 -1.57 15.27
C VAL A 33 -2.28 -2.80 15.91
N TYR A 34 -1.53 -3.57 15.13
CA TYR A 34 -0.76 -4.74 15.56
C TYR A 34 0.61 -4.78 14.89
N GLU A 35 1.61 -5.22 15.63
CA GLU A 35 2.95 -5.50 15.10
C GLU A 35 3.01 -6.92 14.53
N VAL A 36 3.80 -7.08 13.47
CA VAL A 36 4.09 -8.39 12.84
C VAL A 36 5.58 -8.64 12.99
N THR A 37 5.94 -9.82 13.49
CA THR A 37 7.35 -10.21 13.63
C THR A 37 7.95 -10.58 12.28
N ASP A 38 9.27 -10.45 12.14
CA ASP A 38 9.99 -10.89 10.93
C ASP A 38 9.72 -12.37 10.59
N GLU A 39 9.55 -13.22 11.61
CA GLU A 39 9.21 -14.63 11.44
C GLU A 39 7.83 -14.83 10.80
N GLU A 40 6.84 -14.06 11.26
CA GLU A 40 5.48 -14.08 10.70
C GLU A 40 5.46 -13.53 9.27
N VAL A 41 6.23 -12.46 8.99
CA VAL A 41 6.40 -11.96 7.62
C VAL A 41 6.98 -13.06 6.72
N ALA A 42 8.06 -13.71 7.16
CA ALA A 42 8.68 -14.78 6.40
C ALA A 42 7.76 -15.99 6.19
N HIS A 43 6.92 -16.32 7.18
CA HIS A 43 5.90 -17.35 7.05
C HIS A 43 4.87 -17.00 5.97
N ARG A 44 4.30 -15.79 6.00
CA ARG A 44 3.31 -15.34 5.02
C ARG A 44 3.85 -15.25 3.61
N MET A 45 5.14 -14.93 3.45
CA MET A 45 5.80 -14.97 2.14
C MET A 45 5.91 -16.39 1.59
N ARG A 46 6.27 -17.39 2.43
CA ARG A 46 6.29 -18.79 1.99
C ARG A 46 4.91 -19.31 1.62
N GLU A 47 3.90 -18.98 2.42
CA GLU A 47 2.50 -19.33 2.13
C GLU A 47 2.06 -18.76 0.77
N ALA A 48 2.42 -17.51 0.47
CA ALA A 48 2.10 -16.88 -0.82
C ALA A 48 2.84 -17.50 -2.01
N ASP A 49 4.08 -17.97 -1.81
CA ASP A 49 4.83 -18.70 -2.84
C ASP A 49 4.19 -20.07 -3.14
N GLU A 50 3.64 -20.74 -2.12
CA GLU A 50 2.98 -22.04 -2.23
C GLU A 50 1.54 -21.95 -2.76
N ASP A 51 0.79 -20.93 -2.33
CA ASP A 51 -0.58 -20.64 -2.73
C ASP A 51 -0.77 -19.15 -3.05
N PRO A 52 -0.65 -18.75 -4.33
CA PRO A 52 -0.87 -17.36 -4.75
C PRO A 52 -2.27 -16.83 -4.48
N THR A 53 -3.26 -17.68 -4.17
CA THR A 53 -4.64 -17.24 -3.90
C THR A 53 -4.79 -16.53 -2.55
N VAL A 54 -3.80 -16.65 -1.66
CA VAL A 54 -3.74 -15.91 -0.39
C VAL A 54 -3.33 -14.45 -0.59
N LEU A 55 -2.82 -14.09 -1.77
CA LEU A 55 -2.50 -12.71 -2.13
C LEU A 55 -3.77 -11.96 -2.55
N ILE A 56 -3.77 -10.65 -2.28
CA ILE A 56 -4.79 -9.75 -2.81
C ILE A 56 -4.37 -9.21 -4.16
N THR A 57 -5.33 -9.00 -5.04
CA THR A 57 -5.14 -8.29 -6.30
C THR A 57 -4.91 -6.79 -6.04
N PHE A 58 -4.35 -6.11 -7.05
CA PHE A 58 -4.19 -4.65 -7.01
C PHE A 58 -5.53 -3.92 -6.81
N ASP A 59 -6.59 -4.39 -7.46
CA ASP A 59 -7.93 -3.80 -7.33
C ASP A 59 -8.49 -3.97 -5.91
N GLU A 60 -8.25 -5.12 -5.28
CA GLU A 60 -8.63 -5.36 -3.88
C GLU A 60 -7.86 -4.47 -2.91
N LEU A 61 -6.56 -4.26 -3.13
CA LEU A 61 -5.77 -3.29 -2.37
C LEU A 61 -6.36 -1.88 -2.49
N VAL A 62 -6.63 -1.41 -3.71
CA VAL A 62 -7.24 -0.09 -3.96
C VAL A 62 -8.61 0.02 -3.29
N ALA A 63 -9.44 -1.02 -3.37
CA ALA A 63 -10.74 -1.06 -2.71
C ALA A 63 -10.63 -1.04 -1.18
N GLY A 64 -9.60 -1.65 -0.60
CA GLY A 64 -9.30 -1.62 0.83
C GLY A 64 -8.87 -0.24 1.32
N LEU A 65 -7.94 0.41 0.61
CA LEU A 65 -7.45 1.76 0.96
C LEU A 65 -8.58 2.81 0.95
N LYS A 66 -9.51 2.71 -0.01
CA LYS A 66 -10.70 3.58 -0.07
C LYS A 66 -11.62 3.41 1.16
N ARG A 67 -11.71 2.20 1.73
CA ARG A 67 -12.54 1.92 2.91
C ARG A 67 -11.88 2.44 4.19
N GLY A 68 -10.57 2.25 4.35
CA GLY A 68 -9.81 2.73 5.50
C GLY A 68 -9.80 4.26 5.63
N GLY A 69 -9.74 4.98 4.50
CA GLY A 69 -9.78 6.44 4.48
C GLY A 69 -11.14 7.07 4.84
N SER A 70 -12.23 6.30 4.95
CA SER A 70 -13.57 6.80 5.25
C SER A 70 -13.94 6.81 6.75
N GLN A 71 -13.08 6.32 7.64
CA GLN A 71 -13.37 6.31 9.10
C GLN A 71 -12.83 7.54 9.86
N ILE A 72 -12.22 8.51 9.17
CA ILE A 72 -11.86 9.79 9.77
C ILE A 72 -12.89 10.83 9.33
N SER A 73 -13.93 11.02 10.13
CA SER A 73 -14.90 12.14 10.06
C SER A 73 -15.10 12.73 11.44
#